data_AF-A0A0K2JA72-F1
#
_entry.id   AF-A0A0K2JA72-F1
#
_cell.length_a   1.000
_cell.length_b   1.000
_cell.length_c   1.000
_cell.angle_alpha   90.00
_cell.angle_beta   90.00
_cell.angle_gamma   90.00
#
_symmetry.space_group_name_H-M   'P 1'
#
loop_
_entity.id
_entity.type
_entity.pdbx_description
1 polymer ?
#
loop_
_entity_poly.entity_id
_entity_poly.type
_entity_poly.pdbx_seq_one_letter_code
_entity_poly.pdbx_strand_id
1 'polypeptide(L)'
;MGRKLFIVVNIVFFMLVGMILYQAFKIYLMKESINTEIMMLEEKVNEYTEKKKNLQSKIDNFSEEEKIERLARDRLNMKKEGEIVYKVVD
;
A
#
# COMPACT_ATOMS: atom_id res chain seq x y z
N MET A 1 7.35 -64.02 18.65
CA MET A 1 6.55 -63.00 17.93
C MET A 1 6.99 -61.55 18.19
N GLY A 2 7.71 -61.22 19.28
CA GLY A 2 8.03 -59.81 19.62
C GLY A 2 8.93 -59.04 18.66
N ARG A 3 9.94 -59.68 18.03
CA ARG A 3 10.86 -58.98 17.10
C ARG A 3 10.16 -58.44 15.84
N LYS A 4 9.19 -59.18 15.29
CA LYS A 4 8.42 -58.74 14.12
C LYS A 4 7.53 -57.53 14.46
N LEU A 5 6.91 -57.56 15.64
CA LEU A 5 6.11 -56.43 16.13
C LEU A 5 6.96 -55.16 16.33
N PHE A 6 8.16 -55.32 16.89
CA PHE A 6 9.07 -54.20 17.15
C PHE A 6 9.54 -53.51 15.86
N ILE A 7 9.76 -54.28 14.78
CA ILE A 7 10.11 -53.74 13.47
C ILE A 7 8.95 -52.96 12.86
N VAL A 8 7.73 -53.51 12.91
CA VAL A 8 6.53 -52.84 12.38
C VAL A 8 6.27 -51.52 13.12
N VAL A 9 6.39 -51.51 14.45
CA VAL A 9 6.22 -50.30 15.25
C VAL A 9 7.28 -49.25 14.91
N ASN A 10 8.54 -49.64 14.72
CA ASN A 10 9.59 -48.70 14.31
C ASN A 10 9.32 -48.10 12.92
N ILE A 11 8.87 -48.91 11.95
CA ILE A 11 8.56 -48.42 10.59
C ILE A 11 7.44 -47.38 10.65
N VAL A 12 6.37 -47.66 11.40
CA VAL A 12 5.26 -46.71 11.58
C VAL A 12 5.74 -45.44 12.29
N PHE A 13 6.60 -45.58 13.29
CA PHE A 13 7.18 -44.45 14.01
C PHE A 13 8.03 -43.56 13.08
N PHE A 14 8.91 -44.13 12.27
CA PHE A 14 9.71 -43.37 11.30
C PHE A 14 8.83 -42.69 10.24
N MET A 15 7.75 -43.35 9.81
CA MET A 15 6.80 -42.75 8.88
C MET A 15 6.08 -41.53 9.49
N LEU A 16 5.66 -41.62 10.76
CA LEU A 16 5.08 -40.50 11.50
C LEU A 16 6.08 -39.34 11.67
N VAL A 17 7.31 -39.63 12.07
CA VAL A 17 8.37 -38.62 12.20
C VAL A 17 8.66 -37.96 10.85
N GLY A 18 8.70 -38.74 9.77
CA GLY A 18 8.90 -38.22 8.41
C GLY A 18 7.79 -37.27 7.97
N MET A 19 6.53 -37.57 8.28
CA MET A 19 5.41 -36.67 7.98
C MET A 19 5.50 -35.34 8.74
N ILE A 20 5.85 -35.38 10.03
CA ILE A 20 6.01 -34.19 10.85
C ILE A 20 7.15 -33.32 10.30
N LEU A 21 8.29 -33.92 9.96
CA LEU A 21 9.41 -33.20 9.37
C LEU A 21 9.03 -32.57 8.02
N TYR A 22 8.36 -33.32 7.13
CA TYR A 22 7.90 -32.79 5.86
C TYR A 22 6.96 -31.60 6.02
N GLN A 23 6.02 -31.68 6.97
CA GLN A 23 5.11 -30.59 7.27
C GLN A 23 5.84 -29.36 7.83
N ALA A 24 6.81 -29.56 8.72
CA ALA A 24 7.63 -28.48 9.27
C ALA A 24 8.43 -27.75 8.17
N PHE A 25 9.06 -28.51 7.26
CA PHE A 25 9.76 -27.93 6.10
C PHE A 25 8.82 -27.14 5.18
N LYS A 26 7.63 -27.67 4.90
CA LYS A 26 6.62 -26.96 4.09
C LYS A 26 6.19 -25.65 4.73
N ILE A 27 5.94 -25.66 6.04
CA ILE A 27 5.55 -24.46 6.80
C ILE A 27 6.67 -23.42 6.80
N TYR A 28 7.92 -23.86 6.94
CA TYR A 28 9.08 -22.96 6.89
C TYR A 28 9.17 -22.23 5.55
N LEU A 29 9.09 -22.96 4.43
CA LEU A 29 9.11 -22.37 3.09
C LEU A 29 7.91 -21.45 2.83
N MET A 30 6.71 -21.84 3.30
CA MET A 30 5.50 -21.02 3.15
C MET A 30 5.56 -19.72 3.97
N LYS A 31 6.28 -19.70 5.09
CA LYS A 31 6.48 -18.50 5.90
C LYS A 31 7.32 -17.45 5.18
N GLU A 32 8.29 -17.88 4.38
CA GLU A 32 9.15 -16.98 3.60
C GLU A 32 8.38 -16.30 2.47
N SER A 33 7.54 -17.06 1.74
CA SER A 33 6.69 -16.49 0.69
C SER A 33 5.65 -15.51 1.24
N ILE A 34 5.02 -15.84 2.37
CA ILE A 34 4.04 -14.97 3.03
C ILE A 34 4.69 -13.67 3.50
N ASN A 35 5.88 -13.72 4.11
CA ASN A 35 6.58 -12.51 4.54
C ASN A 35 6.96 -11.60 3.36
N THR A 36 7.31 -12.19 2.22
CA THR A 36 7.65 -11.45 1.01
C THR A 36 6.41 -10.79 0.41
N GLU A 37 5.28 -11.50 0.37
CA GLU A 37 3.99 -10.93 -0.03
C GLU A 37 3.56 -9.80 0.90
N ILE A 38 3.70 -9.96 2.22
CA ILE A 38 3.39 -8.91 3.20
C ILE A 38 4.24 -7.66 2.93
N MET A 39 5.55 -7.80 2.74
CA MET A 39 6.43 -6.67 2.44
C MET A 39 6.03 -5.96 1.13
N MET A 40 5.73 -6.71 0.07
CA MET A 40 5.27 -6.12 -1.20
C MET A 40 3.91 -5.43 -1.08
N LEU A 41 2.99 -5.98 -0.28
CA LEU A 41 1.69 -5.34 -0.03
C LEU A 41 1.86 -4.06 0.79
N GLU A 42 2.73 -4.06 1.80
CA GLU A 42 3.01 -2.89 2.63
C GLU A 42 3.66 -1.76 1.81
N GLU A 43 4.58 -2.10 0.91
CA GLU A 43 5.17 -1.16 -0.03
C GLU A 43 4.10 -0.51 -0.94
N LYS A 44 3.19 -1.31 -1.49
CA LYS A 44 2.07 -0.80 -2.30
C LYS A 44 1.16 0.13 -1.49
N VAL A 45 0.83 -0.23 -0.24
CA VAL A 45 0.00 0.62 0.62
C VAL A 45 0.68 1.97 0.87
N ASN A 46 1.99 1.97 1.12
CA ASN A 46 2.75 3.22 1.29
C ASN A 46 2.75 4.05 -0.01
N GLU A 47 2.99 3.43 -1.16
CA GLU A 47 2.95 4.13 -2.46
C GLU A 47 1.58 4.78 -2.72
N TYR A 48 0.48 4.07 -2.48
CA TYR A 48 -0.87 4.63 -2.63
C TYR A 48 -1.15 5.74 -1.61
N THR A 49 -0.63 5.62 -0.40
CA THR A 49 -0.78 6.64 0.65
C THR A 49 -0.05 7.93 0.29
N GLU A 50 1.18 7.82 -0.23
CA GLU A 50 1.93 8.98 -0.74
C GLU A 50 1.25 9.61 -1.95
N LYS A 51 0.77 8.81 -2.91
CA LYS A 51 0.01 9.32 -4.06
C LYS A 51 -1.25 10.07 -3.62
N LYS A 52 -1.98 9.56 -2.64
CA LYS A 52 -3.15 10.23 -2.07
C LYS A 52 -2.77 11.55 -1.42
N LYS A 53 -1.70 11.58 -0.61
CA LYS A 53 -1.20 12.80 0.03
C LYS A 53 -0.80 13.85 -1.00
N ASN A 54 -0.09 13.45 -2.06
CA ASN A 54 0.33 14.33 -3.14
C ASN A 54 -0.84 14.84 -3.99
N LEU A 55 -1.89 14.04 -4.18
CA LEU A 55 -3.11 14.52 -4.84
C LEU A 55 -3.85 15.52 -3.96
N GLN A 56 -3.97 15.24 -2.66
CA GLN A 56 -4.65 16.15 -1.74
C GLN A 56 -3.92 17.51 -1.66
N SER A 57 -2.59 17.50 -1.54
CA SER A 57 -1.83 18.75 -1.53
C SER A 57 -1.95 19.54 -2.83
N LYS A 58 -2.04 18.87 -3.98
CA LYS A 58 -2.34 19.53 -5.26
C LYS A 58 -3.72 20.17 -5.24
N ILE A 59 -4.75 19.45 -4.79
CA ILE A 59 -6.13 19.99 -4.70
C ILE A 59 -6.16 21.22 -3.78
N ASP A 60 -5.53 21.13 -2.61
CA ASP A 60 -5.52 22.21 -1.64
C ASP A 60 -4.81 23.45 -2.22
N ASN A 61 -3.64 23.28 -2.83
CA ASN A 61 -2.89 24.36 -3.48
C ASN A 61 -3.66 25.01 -4.63
N PHE A 62 -4.31 24.21 -5.49
CA PHE A 62 -5.17 24.74 -6.57
C PHE A 62 -6.33 25.56 -6.00
N SER A 63 -6.95 25.10 -4.91
CA SER A 63 -8.05 25.82 -4.26
C SER A 63 -7.59 27.14 -3.63
N GLU A 64 -6.37 27.19 -3.10
CA GLU A 64 -5.78 28.42 -2.54
C GLU A 64 -5.39 29.40 -3.65
N GLU A 65 -4.83 28.93 -4.76
CA GLU A 65 -4.50 29.79 -5.90
C GLU A 65 -5.76 30.43 -6.51
N GLU A 66 -6.84 29.65 -6.67
CA GLU A 66 -8.14 30.18 -7.13
C GLU A 66 -8.72 31.21 -6.15
N LYS A 67 -8.62 30.97 -4.83
CA LYS A 67 -9.06 31.92 -3.81
C LYS A 67 -8.25 33.21 -3.85
N ILE A 68 -6.93 33.12 -4.01
CA ILE A 68 -6.04 34.29 -4.13
C ILE A 68 -6.39 35.09 -5.38
N GLU A 69 -6.62 34.41 -6.51
CA GLU A 69 -7.00 35.04 -7.76
C GLU A 69 -8.35 35.77 -7.66
N ARG A 70 -9.36 35.13 -7.06
CA ARG A 70 -10.66 35.77 -6.79
C ARG A 70 -10.51 36.97 -5.86
N LEU A 71 -9.72 36.86 -4.79
CA LEU A 71 -9.47 37.98 -3.88
C LEU A 71 -8.80 39.16 -4.60
N ALA A 72 -7.79 38.89 -5.43
CA ALA A 72 -7.06 39.90 -6.18
C ALA A 72 -7.97 40.63 -7.19
N ARG A 73 -8.85 39.91 -7.88
CA ARG A 73 -9.82 40.51 -8.81
C ARG A 73 -10.92 41.29 -8.06
N ASP A 74 -11.54 40.70 -7.05
CA ASP A 74 -12.75 41.24 -6.41
C ASP A 74 -12.46 42.39 -5.43
N ARG A 75 -11.35 42.31 -4.67
CA ARG A 75 -11.02 43.27 -3.60
C ARG A 75 -9.97 44.28 -4.02
N LEU A 76 -8.95 43.81 -4.75
CA LEU A 76 -7.79 44.63 -5.12
C LEU A 76 -7.91 45.19 -6.54
N ASN A 77 -8.96 44.80 -7.29
CA ASN A 77 -9.19 45.19 -8.68
C ASN A 77 -7.94 44.96 -9.56
N MET A 78 -7.13 43.97 -9.20
CA MET A 78 -5.92 43.59 -9.90
C MET A 78 -6.29 42.72 -11.10
N LYS A 79 -5.58 42.93 -12.19
CA LYS A 79 -5.79 42.25 -13.47
C LYS A 79 -4.49 41.65 -13.95
N LYS A 80 -4.55 40.55 -14.71
CA LYS A 80 -3.35 40.00 -15.33
C LYS A 80 -2.83 40.97 -16.40
N GLU A 81 -1.52 40.99 -16.62
CA GLU A 81 -0.92 41.78 -17.70
C GLU A 81 -1.56 41.41 -19.04
N GLY A 82 -2.18 42.38 -19.72
CA GLY A 82 -2.90 42.18 -20.97
C GLY A 82 -4.44 42.13 -20.88
N GLU A 83 -5.05 42.06 -19.69
CA GLU A 83 -6.52 42.13 -19.55
C GLU A 83 -7.04 43.60 -19.65
N ILE A 84 -8.05 43.82 -20.49
CA ILE A 84 -8.77 45.10 -20.63
C ILE A 84 -10.08 44.99 -19.83
N VAL A 85 -10.22 45.82 -18.79
CA VAL A 85 -11.40 45.85 -17.92
C VAL A 85 -12.37 46.91 -18.45
N TYR A 86 -13.59 46.50 -18.81
CA TYR A 86 -14.65 47.41 -19.21
C TYR A 86 -15.56 47.69 -18.00
N LYS A 87 -15.66 48.95 -17.59
CA LYS A 87 -16.67 49.39 -16.62
C LYS A 87 -17.87 49.91 -17.39
N VAL A 88 -18.98 49.17 -17.32
CA VAL A 88 -20.27 49.65 -17.86
C VAL A 88 -20.76 50.74 -16.91
N VAL A 89 -21.00 51.94 -17.43
CA VAL A 89 -21.56 53.07 -16.70
C VAL A 89 -22.90 53.34 -17.34
N ASP A 90 -23.99 53.18 -16.58
CA ASP A 90 -25.33 53.66 -16.95
C ASP A 90 -25.41 55.19 -16.82
#